data_AF-X1SR66-F1
#
_entry.id   AF-X1SR66-F1
#
_cell.length_a   1.000
_cell.length_b   1.000
_cell.length_c   1.000
_cell.angle_alpha   90.00
_cell.angle_beta   90.00
_cell.angle_gamma   90.00
#
_symmetry.space_group_name_H-M   'P 1'
#
loop_
_entity.id
_entity.type
_entity.pdbx_description
1 polymer ?
#
loop_
_entity_poly.entity_id
_entity_poly.type
_entity_poly.pdbx_seq_one_letter_code
_entity_poly.pdbx_strand_id
1 'polypeptide(L)'
;MSFVTTKEMLKEAQKGRYAVGAFNANNMEIIQAIVETAEEEKAPVILQASQGAIKYAGLDSIVAMVKVMAEKAKVPVALHLDHGTDYYQNIKCLRAGFTSLMYDGSKLPFDENVKMTKKVVE
;
A
#
# COMPACT_ATOMS: atom_id res chain seq x y z
N MET A 1 14.85 7.59 4.33
CA MET A 1 14.17 6.34 4.75
C MET A 1 13.48 5.77 3.52
N SER A 2 13.61 4.47 3.29
CA SER A 2 13.10 3.75 2.11
C SER A 2 11.62 3.35 2.25
N PHE A 3 11.14 3.10 3.47
CA PHE A 3 9.71 2.91 3.73
C PHE A 3 8.98 4.26 3.79
N VAL A 4 8.10 4.53 2.83
CA VAL A 4 7.53 5.86 2.56
C VAL A 4 6.02 5.83 2.32
N THR A 5 5.39 7.01 2.33
CA THR A 5 4.01 7.18 1.83
C THR A 5 3.98 7.32 0.31
N THR A 6 2.83 7.03 -0.30
CA THR A 6 2.67 7.16 -1.76
C THR A 6 2.51 8.61 -2.24
N LYS A 7 2.29 9.59 -1.35
CA LYS A 7 2.00 10.98 -1.74
C LYS A 7 3.12 11.62 -2.56
N GLU A 8 4.34 11.64 -2.03
CA GLU A 8 5.47 12.23 -2.75
C GLU A 8 5.95 11.32 -3.89
N MET A 9 5.94 10.00 -3.68
CA MET A 9 6.23 9.01 -4.72
C MET A 9 5.40 9.23 -6.01
N LEU A 10 4.08 9.37 -5.87
CA LEU A 10 3.19 9.58 -7.03
C LEU A 10 3.29 10.98 -7.62
N LYS A 11 3.59 12.01 -6.81
CA LYS A 11 3.88 13.35 -7.34
C LYS A 11 5.13 13.37 -8.21
N GLU A 12 6.20 12.71 -7.78
CA GLU A 12 7.43 12.61 -8.57
C GLU A 12 7.21 11.79 -9.85
N ALA A 13 6.41 10.73 -9.79
CA ALA A 13 6.00 9.98 -10.97
C ALA A 13 5.22 10.83 -11.98
N GLN A 14 4.26 11.64 -11.49
CA GLN A 14 3.49 12.56 -12.32
C GLN A 14 4.38 13.61 -12.98
N LYS A 15 5.30 14.24 -12.23
CA LYS A 15 6.27 15.22 -12.76
C LYS A 15 7.19 14.59 -13.80
N GLY A 16 7.66 13.37 -13.53
CA GLY A 16 8.54 12.60 -14.39
C GLY A 16 7.83 11.92 -15.57
N ARG A 17 6.50 12.00 -15.65
CA ARG A 17 5.66 11.36 -16.69
C ARG A 17 5.85 9.85 -16.78
N TYR A 18 5.94 9.18 -15.63
CA TYR A 18 5.97 7.72 -15.53
C TYR A 18 4.92 7.24 -14.52
N ALA A 19 4.73 5.93 -14.45
CA ALA A 19 3.86 5.28 -13.47
C ALA A 19 4.68 4.45 -12.48
N VAL A 20 4.16 4.30 -11.26
CA VAL A 20 4.75 3.42 -10.25
C VAL A 20 3.97 2.11 -10.22
N GLY A 21 4.68 0.99 -10.33
CA GLY A 21 4.08 -0.34 -10.24
C GLY A 21 3.49 -0.59 -8.85
N ALA A 22 2.27 -1.08 -8.81
CA ALA A 22 1.61 -1.52 -7.60
C ALA A 22 1.28 -3.01 -7.71
N PHE A 23 1.91 -3.83 -6.87
CA PHE A 23 1.88 -5.27 -6.99
C PHE A 23 1.30 -5.88 -5.71
N ASN A 24 0.29 -6.74 -5.86
CA ASN A 24 -0.29 -7.45 -4.73
C ASN A 24 0.69 -8.48 -4.16
N ALA A 25 0.78 -8.56 -2.84
CA ALA A 25 1.61 -9.52 -2.13
C ALA A 25 0.80 -10.29 -1.08
N ASN A 26 1.11 -11.58 -0.95
CA ASN A 26 0.38 -12.50 -0.07
C ASN A 26 1.28 -13.25 0.93
N ASN A 27 2.57 -13.37 0.65
CA ASN A 27 3.53 -14.12 1.46
C ASN A 27 4.94 -13.52 1.34
N MET A 28 5.89 -14.12 2.05
CA MET A 28 7.28 -13.66 2.10
C MET A 28 7.96 -13.67 0.73
N GLU A 29 7.81 -14.75 -0.02
CA GLU A 29 8.50 -14.97 -1.29
C GLU A 29 8.07 -13.94 -2.35
N ILE A 30 6.78 -13.59 -2.40
CA ILE A 30 6.28 -12.55 -3.31
C ILE A 30 6.80 -11.17 -2.89
N ILE A 31 6.82 -10.86 -1.60
CA ILE A 31 7.37 -9.58 -1.10
C ILE A 31 8.85 -9.47 -1.47
N GLN A 32 9.63 -10.52 -1.27
CA GLN A 32 11.05 -10.58 -1.64
C GLN A 32 11.23 -10.32 -3.13
N ALA A 33 10.54 -11.08 -3.98
CA ALA A 33 10.64 -10.93 -5.43
C ALA A 33 10.32 -9.50 -5.88
N ILE A 34 9.25 -8.89 -5.36
CA ILE A 34 8.85 -7.52 -5.74
C ILE A 34 9.93 -6.50 -5.33
N VAL A 35 10.44 -6.60 -4.10
CA VAL A 35 11.43 -5.63 -3.58
C VAL A 35 12.78 -5.80 -4.28
N GLU A 36 13.25 -7.03 -4.47
CA GLU A 36 14.51 -7.33 -5.15
C GLU A 36 14.48 -6.85 -6.60
N THR A 37 13.41 -7.14 -7.35
CA THR A 37 13.26 -6.63 -8.73
C THR A 37 13.17 -5.10 -8.76
N ALA A 38 12.47 -4.47 -7.80
CA ALA A 38 12.42 -3.01 -7.73
C ALA A 38 13.81 -2.39 -7.48
N GLU A 39 14.66 -3.05 -6.68
CA GLU A 39 16.05 -2.62 -6.48
C GLU A 39 16.90 -2.78 -7.74
N GLU A 40 16.79 -3.91 -8.44
CA GLU A 40 17.51 -4.17 -9.70
C GLU A 40 17.18 -3.12 -10.77
N GLU A 41 15.89 -2.80 -10.91
CA GLU A 41 15.37 -1.81 -11.85
C GLU A 41 15.55 -0.36 -11.35
N LYS A 42 16.04 -0.17 -10.12
CA LYS A 42 16.20 1.14 -9.46
C LYS A 42 14.90 1.96 -9.48
N ALA A 43 13.77 1.28 -9.32
CA ALA A 43 12.43 1.86 -9.46
C ALA A 43 11.70 1.93 -8.10
N PRO A 44 10.91 2.98 -7.83
CA PRO A 44 9.99 2.96 -6.69
C PRO A 44 8.91 1.89 -6.89
N VAL A 45 8.39 1.34 -5.79
CA VAL A 45 7.37 0.29 -5.85
C VAL A 45 6.32 0.41 -4.74
N ILE A 46 5.09 0.03 -5.05
CA ILE A 46 3.99 -0.09 -4.10
C ILE A 46 3.68 -1.57 -3.90
N LEU A 47 3.86 -2.06 -2.68
CA LEU A 47 3.37 -3.37 -2.24
C LEU A 47 1.93 -3.21 -1.77
N GLN A 48 1.02 -3.97 -2.37
CA GLN A 48 -0.41 -3.91 -2.07
C GLN A 48 -0.88 -5.16 -1.34
N ALA A 49 -1.69 -4.99 -0.30
CA ALA A 49 -2.33 -6.10 0.38
C ALA A 49 -3.85 -5.92 0.30
N SER A 50 -4.52 -6.88 -0.34
CA SER A 50 -5.98 -6.95 -0.34
C SER A 50 -6.50 -7.51 0.98
N GLN A 51 -7.80 -7.41 1.22
CA GLN A 51 -8.43 -8.03 2.39
C GLN A 51 -8.21 -9.56 2.43
N GLY A 52 -8.20 -10.21 1.26
CA GLY A 52 -7.90 -11.64 1.14
C GLY A 52 -6.46 -11.96 1.53
N ALA A 53 -5.50 -11.12 1.10
CA ALA A 53 -4.09 -11.26 1.49
C ALA A 53 -3.90 -11.08 3.01
N ILE A 54 -4.55 -10.07 3.60
CA ILE A 54 -4.53 -9.84 5.05
C ILE A 54 -5.15 -11.02 5.80
N LYS A 55 -6.25 -11.59 5.31
CA LYS A 55 -6.87 -12.78 5.91
C LYS A 55 -5.97 -14.01 5.85
N TYR A 56 -5.22 -14.17 4.76
CA TYR A 56 -4.30 -15.29 4.56
C TYR A 56 -3.03 -15.16 5.43
N ALA A 57 -2.32 -14.04 5.33
CA ALA A 57 -1.03 -13.85 6.00
C ALA A 57 -1.16 -13.42 7.47
N GLY A 58 -2.29 -12.79 7.82
CA GLY A 58 -2.45 -12.03 9.06
C GLY A 58 -1.94 -10.59 8.90
N LEU A 59 -2.66 -9.63 9.50
CA LEU A 59 -2.38 -8.20 9.38
C LEU A 59 -0.97 -7.85 9.89
N ASP A 60 -0.62 -8.30 11.09
CA ASP A 60 0.66 -7.95 11.70
C ASP A 60 1.82 -8.61 10.97
N SER A 61 1.63 -9.85 10.50
CA SER A 61 2.63 -10.59 9.71
C SER A 61 2.95 -9.89 8.40
N ILE A 62 1.93 -9.51 7.61
CA ILE A 62 2.16 -8.87 6.30
C ILE A 62 2.82 -7.50 6.48
N VAL A 63 2.40 -6.72 7.48
CA VAL A 63 3.04 -5.44 7.79
C VAL A 63 4.50 -5.64 8.19
N ALA A 64 4.78 -6.59 9.10
CA ALA A 64 6.13 -6.85 9.57
C ALA A 64 7.06 -7.29 8.43
N MET A 65 6.61 -8.23 7.58
CA MET A 65 7.40 -8.70 6.43
C MET A 65 7.72 -7.55 5.46
N VAL A 66 6.71 -6.76 5.07
CA VAL A 66 6.91 -5.64 4.14
C VAL A 66 7.79 -4.57 4.76
N LYS A 67 7.58 -4.21 6.03
CA LYS A 67 8.37 -3.19 6.72
C LYS A 67 9.85 -3.58 6.78
N VAL A 68 10.16 -4.82 7.16
CA VAL A 68 11.55 -5.31 7.22
C VAL A 68 12.22 -5.27 5.84
N MET A 69 11.52 -5.67 4.79
CA MET A 69 12.06 -5.63 3.42
C MET A 69 12.22 -4.19 2.93
N ALA A 70 11.23 -3.34 3.16
CA ALA A 70 11.25 -1.93 2.79
C ALA A 70 12.39 -1.17 3.48
N GLU A 71 12.61 -1.36 4.78
CA GLU A 71 13.67 -0.69 5.54
C GLU A 71 15.08 -1.07 5.06
N LYS A 72 15.26 -2.26 4.47
CA LYS A 72 16.52 -2.70 3.86
C LYS A 72 16.69 -2.26 2.42
N ALA A 73 15.60 -1.90 1.74
CA ALA A 73 15.61 -1.52 0.34
C ALA A 73 16.34 -0.19 0.09
N LYS A 74 16.99 -0.08 -1.07
CA LYS A 74 17.66 1.12 -1.58
C LYS A 74 16.73 2.02 -2.39
N VAL A 75 15.55 1.52 -2.75
CA VAL A 75 14.50 2.23 -3.48
C VAL A 75 13.32 2.57 -2.56
N PRO A 76 12.47 3.55 -2.91
CA PRO A 76 11.26 3.84 -2.15
C PRO A 76 10.24 2.70 -2.25
N VAL A 77 9.78 2.22 -1.10
CA VAL A 77 8.77 1.16 -0.98
C VAL A 77 7.61 1.68 -0.13
N ALA A 78 6.39 1.49 -0.60
CA ALA A 78 5.17 1.79 0.17
C ALA A 78 4.35 0.51 0.41
N LEU A 79 3.67 0.44 1.55
CA LEU A 79 2.66 -0.59 1.84
C LEU A 79 1.26 0.03 1.72
N HIS A 80 0.43 -0.53 0.85
CA HIS A 80 -0.87 -0.01 0.48
C HIS A 80 -2.00 -1.01 0.74
N LEU A 81 -3.08 -0.56 1.38
CA LEU A 81 -4.29 -1.37 1.54
C LEU A 81 -5.09 -1.28 0.25
N ASP A 82 -5.28 -2.42 -0.40
CA ASP A 82 -5.99 -2.52 -1.67
C ASP A 82 -7.47 -2.85 -1.44
N HIS A 83 -8.36 -2.04 -2.04
CA HIS A 83 -9.81 -2.16 -1.95
C HIS A 83 -10.37 -2.33 -0.51
N GLY A 84 -9.99 -1.43 0.41
CA GLY A 84 -10.56 -1.39 1.75
C GLY A 84 -12.00 -0.87 1.74
N THR A 85 -12.99 -1.73 1.98
CA THR A 85 -14.42 -1.35 1.85
C THR A 85 -15.05 -0.82 3.14
N ASP A 86 -14.36 -0.96 4.28
CA ASP A 86 -14.84 -0.56 5.59
C ASP A 86 -13.92 0.49 6.23
N TYR A 87 -14.53 1.47 6.91
CA TYR A 87 -13.82 2.54 7.59
C TYR A 87 -12.91 1.99 8.70
N TYR A 88 -13.44 1.14 9.57
CA TYR A 88 -12.67 0.62 10.71
C TYR A 88 -11.52 -0.27 10.25
N GLN A 89 -11.68 -1.02 9.16
CA GLN A 89 -10.61 -1.78 8.54
C GLN A 89 -9.49 -0.88 7.99
N ASN A 90 -9.83 0.21 7.31
CA ASN A 90 -8.84 1.19 6.83
C ASN A 90 -8.03 1.76 8.00
N ILE A 91 -8.72 2.21 9.07
CA ILE A 91 -8.07 2.73 10.28
C ILE A 91 -7.23 1.65 10.98
N LYS A 92 -7.69 0.40 11.00
CA LYS A 92 -6.94 -0.73 11.55
C LYS A 92 -5.63 -0.96 10.77
N CYS A 93 -5.67 -0.93 9.45
CA CYS A 93 -4.48 -1.09 8.61
C CYS A 93 -3.51 0.10 8.78
N LEU A 94 -4.04 1.33 8.84
CA LEU A 94 -3.24 2.53 9.13
C LEU A 94 -2.49 2.38 10.45
N ARG A 95 -3.19 1.99 11.52
CA ARG A 95 -2.61 1.78 12.85
C ARG A 95 -1.60 0.64 12.89
N ALA A 96 -1.81 -0.40 12.09
CA ALA A 96 -0.89 -1.53 12.01
C ALA A 96 0.44 -1.15 11.35
N GLY A 97 0.46 -0.14 10.47
CA GLY A 97 1.68 0.37 9.83
C GLY A 97 1.63 0.49 8.32
N PHE A 98 0.44 0.42 7.70
CA PHE A 98 0.27 0.76 6.29
C PHE A 98 0.60 2.24 6.07
N THR A 99 1.33 2.54 4.99
CA THR A 99 1.73 3.92 4.63
C THR A 99 0.84 4.54 3.55
N SER A 100 -0.11 3.77 3.03
CA SER A 100 -1.09 4.19 2.05
C SER A 100 -2.37 3.34 2.16
N LEU A 101 -3.51 3.93 1.85
CA LEU A 101 -4.82 3.28 1.94
C LEU A 101 -5.64 3.58 0.69
N MET A 102 -6.42 2.61 0.23
CA MET A 102 -7.55 2.79 -0.68
C MET A 102 -8.84 2.45 0.04
N TYR A 103 -9.66 3.46 0.31
CA TYR A 103 -11.06 3.23 0.64
C TYR A 103 -11.86 3.06 -0.66
N ASP A 104 -12.53 1.92 -0.79
CA ASP A 104 -13.36 1.61 -1.95
C ASP A 104 -14.85 1.62 -1.57
N GLY A 105 -15.44 2.81 -1.62
CA GLY A 105 -16.88 3.04 -1.52
C GLY A 105 -17.59 3.08 -2.86
N SER A 106 -16.98 2.59 -3.96
CA SER A 106 -17.52 2.74 -5.33
C SER A 106 -18.90 2.15 -5.55
N LYS A 107 -19.35 1.23 -4.67
CA LYS A 107 -20.69 0.64 -4.68
C LYS A 107 -21.75 1.47 -3.96
N LEU A 108 -21.34 2.52 -3.24
CA LEU A 108 -22.26 3.41 -2.52
C LEU A 108 -22.80 4.51 -3.46
N PRO A 109 -23.95 5.13 -3.14
CA PRO A 109 -24.34 6.39 -3.74
C PRO A 109 -23.22 7.43 -3.64
N PHE A 110 -23.13 8.33 -4.63
CA PHE A 110 -22.02 9.28 -4.76
C PHE A 110 -21.77 10.07 -3.46
N ASP A 111 -22.81 10.66 -2.88
CA ASP A 111 -22.68 11.49 -1.67
C ASP A 111 -22.21 10.68 -0.45
N GLU A 112 -22.63 9.42 -0.36
CA GLU A 112 -22.18 8.51 0.71
C GLU A 112 -20.71 8.14 0.52
N ASN A 113 -20.27 7.86 -0.72
CA ASN A 113 -18.89 7.58 -1.04
C ASN A 113 -17.99 8.79 -0.73
N VAL A 114 -18.40 10.00 -1.12
CA VAL A 114 -17.68 11.24 -0.80
C VAL A 114 -17.56 11.43 0.70
N LYS A 115 -18.67 11.27 1.44
CA LYS A 115 -18.69 11.41 2.90
C LYS A 115 -17.74 10.42 3.59
N MET A 116 -17.77 9.15 3.19
CA MET A 116 -16.93 8.13 3.83
C MET A 116 -15.46 8.28 3.43
N THR A 117 -15.17 8.57 2.16
CA THR A 117 -13.81 8.85 1.69
C THR A 117 -13.22 10.03 2.46
N LYS A 118 -13.98 11.13 2.62
CA LYS A 118 -13.53 12.29 3.40
C LYS A 118 -13.20 11.90 4.84
N LYS A 119 -14.03 11.07 5.47
CA LYS A 119 -13.79 10.59 6.83
C LYS A 119 -12.51 9.74 6.95
N VAL A 120 -12.12 8.98 5.92
CA VAL A 120 -10.86 8.22 5.90
C VAL A 120 -9.63 9.12 5.70
N VAL A 121 -9.82 10.27 5.02
CA VAL A 121 -8.74 11.25 4.79
C VAL A 121 -8.42 12.08 6.04
N GLU A 122 -9.41 12.29 6.94
CA GLU A 122 -9.27 12.99 8.23
C GLU A 122 -8.54 12.16 9.29
#